data_AF-A0A9W8GWR7-F1
#
_entry.id   AF-A0A9W8GWR7-F1
#
_cell.length_a   1.000
_cell.length_b   1.000
_cell.length_c   1.000
_cell.angle_alpha   90.00
_cell.angle_beta   90.00
_cell.angle_gamma   90.00
#
_symmetry.space_group_name_H-M   'P 1'
#
loop_
_entity.id
_entity.type
_entity.pdbx_description
1 polymer ?
#
loop_
_entity_poly.entity_id
_entity_poly.type
_entity_poly.pdbx_seq_one_letter_code
_entity_poly.pdbx_strand_id
1 'polypeptide(L)'
;MDEMDPFEARLLFGNMLDNLTGAQPTIDRVSGFALKHTAMADDLLDCIADKLDKLQVPPRLNLLFVVDAILISSNRSSSQTWADLIKKNIVATVTAVIPETPGGDSNVPQVRKVVSGWKRKSVFDKGIMEKLDKLLGKRSGGATSESGMRHEDILKRIEEDRERHKRHKEDVWIRPAGEVPENELELYWETASDFNDADWQEITVENEEYQQERQLAEIVRRSM
;
A
#
# COMPACT_ATOMS: atom_id res chain seq x y z
N MET A 1 9.67 -25.59 18.60
CA MET A 1 8.83 -24.53 18.02
C MET A 1 7.43 -25.06 18.19
N ASP A 2 6.70 -24.57 19.20
CA ASP A 2 5.32 -25.02 19.42
C ASP A 2 4.53 -24.70 18.16
N GLU A 3 4.06 -25.75 17.49
CA GLU A 3 3.20 -25.62 16.34
C GLU A 3 1.83 -25.18 16.88
N MET A 4 1.49 -23.91 16.67
CA MET A 4 0.23 -23.34 17.14
C MET A 4 -0.94 -24.10 16.50
N ASP A 5 -1.89 -24.53 17.33
CA ASP A 5 -3.04 -25.33 16.91
C ASP A 5 -3.95 -24.54 15.92
N PRO A 6 -4.58 -25.21 14.92
CA PRO A 6 -5.46 -24.53 13.96
C PRO A 6 -6.62 -23.75 14.59
N PHE A 7 -7.18 -24.21 15.71
CA PHE A 7 -8.25 -23.47 16.38
C PHE A 7 -7.74 -22.16 16.99
N GLU A 8 -6.60 -22.22 17.68
CA GLU A 8 -5.94 -21.04 18.24
C GLU A 8 -5.53 -20.05 17.15
N ALA A 9 -4.97 -20.56 16.04
CA ALA A 9 -4.61 -19.75 14.88
C ALA A 9 -5.81 -19.03 14.28
N ARG A 10 -6.94 -19.73 14.07
CA ARG A 10 -8.19 -19.14 13.58
C ARG A 10 -8.72 -18.06 14.53
N LEU A 11 -8.70 -18.31 15.84
CA LEU A 11 -9.19 -17.35 16.84
C LEU A 11 -8.32 -16.07 16.88
N LEU A 12 -7.00 -16.23 16.97
CA LEU A 12 -6.06 -15.12 16.99
C LEU A 12 -6.12 -14.31 15.70
N PHE A 13 -6.10 -14.98 14.55
CA PHE A 13 -6.18 -14.32 13.27
C PHE A 13 -7.52 -13.59 13.09
N GLY A 14 -8.63 -14.21 13.48
CA GLY A 14 -9.96 -13.58 13.48
C GLY A 14 -9.99 -12.29 14.30
N ASN A 15 -9.40 -12.29 15.51
CA ASN A 15 -9.28 -11.11 16.35
C ASN A 15 -8.41 -10.01 15.73
N MET A 16 -7.34 -10.39 15.00
CA MET A 16 -6.52 -9.43 14.28
C MET A 16 -7.29 -8.80 13.10
N LEU A 17 -8.12 -9.57 12.40
CA LEU A 17 -8.99 -9.08 11.33
C LEU A 17 -10.10 -8.16 11.85
N ASP A 18 -10.64 -8.40 13.04
CA ASP A 18 -11.64 -7.51 13.67
C ASP A 18 -11.11 -6.12 13.98
N ASN A 19 -9.80 -6.02 14.28
CA ASN A 19 -9.12 -4.77 14.57
C ASN A 19 -8.34 -4.23 13.36
N LEU A 20 -8.58 -4.76 12.16
CA LEU A 20 -7.87 -4.35 10.96
C LEU A 20 -8.29 -2.94 10.55
N THR A 21 -7.29 -2.08 10.41
CA THR A 21 -7.44 -0.70 9.90
C THR A 21 -6.79 -0.57 8.53
N GLY A 22 -7.02 0.56 7.86
CA GLY A 22 -6.27 0.93 6.67
C GLY A 22 -4.82 1.34 6.95
N ALA A 23 -4.24 1.06 8.11
CA ALA A 23 -2.85 1.43 8.38
C ALA A 23 -1.88 0.34 7.89
N GLN A 24 -0.75 0.74 7.29
CA GLN A 24 0.25 -0.23 6.83
C GLN A 24 0.77 -1.17 7.94
N PRO A 25 1.09 -0.71 9.17
CA PRO A 25 1.55 -1.59 10.24
C PRO A 25 0.52 -2.63 10.70
N THR A 26 -0.78 -2.34 10.58
CA THR A 26 -1.81 -3.34 10.92
C THR A 26 -1.91 -4.39 9.83
N ILE A 27 -1.84 -3.98 8.57
CA ILE A 27 -1.78 -4.87 7.41
C ILE A 27 -0.55 -5.78 7.47
N ASP A 28 0.64 -5.22 7.70
CA ASP A 28 1.91 -5.96 7.75
C ASP A 28 1.94 -6.98 8.89
N ARG A 29 1.34 -6.64 10.04
CA ARG A 29 1.23 -7.56 11.17
C ARG A 29 0.33 -8.76 10.84
N VAL A 30 -0.81 -8.50 10.21
CA VAL A 30 -1.77 -9.55 9.82
C VAL A 30 -1.20 -10.43 8.72
N SER A 31 -0.63 -9.84 7.67
CA SER A 31 0.01 -10.61 6.59
C SER A 31 1.21 -11.41 7.10
N GLY A 32 2.03 -10.81 7.98
CA GLY A 32 3.17 -11.47 8.59
C GLY A 32 2.78 -12.67 9.44
N PHE A 33 1.65 -12.60 10.16
CA PHE A 33 1.10 -13.75 10.89
C PHE A 33 0.69 -14.88 9.93
N ALA A 34 -0.01 -14.56 8.84
CA ALA A 34 -0.45 -15.53 7.85
C ALA A 34 0.74 -16.23 7.16
N LEU A 35 1.77 -15.47 6.80
CA LEU A 35 2.97 -16.00 6.14
C LEU A 35 3.77 -16.94 7.06
N LYS A 36 3.82 -16.66 8.37
CA LYS A 36 4.46 -17.55 9.36
C LYS A 36 3.73 -18.88 9.53
N HIS A 37 2.41 -18.91 9.31
CA HIS A 37 1.56 -20.08 9.51
C HIS A 37 1.04 -20.63 8.18
N THR A 38 1.95 -20.82 7.23
CA THR A 38 1.63 -21.24 5.86
C THR A 38 0.94 -22.61 5.79
N ALA A 39 1.20 -23.49 6.77
CA ALA A 39 0.57 -24.81 6.87
C ALA A 39 -0.95 -24.74 7.02
N MET A 40 -1.48 -23.62 7.53
CA MET A 40 -2.91 -23.39 7.79
C MET A 40 -3.50 -22.38 6.79
N ALA A 41 -2.90 -22.22 5.62
CA ALA A 41 -3.29 -21.19 4.66
C ALA A 41 -4.77 -21.28 4.24
N ASP A 42 -5.30 -22.50 4.04
CA ASP A 42 -6.72 -22.72 3.73
C ASP A 42 -7.63 -22.21 4.87
N ASP A 43 -7.35 -22.61 6.12
CA ASP A 43 -8.12 -22.18 7.29
C ASP A 43 -8.12 -20.66 7.50
N LEU A 44 -6.97 -20.03 7.24
CA LEU A 44 -6.82 -18.58 7.37
C LEU A 44 -7.53 -17.84 6.23
N LEU A 45 -7.56 -18.40 5.02
CA LEU A 45 -8.33 -17.84 3.91
C LEU A 45 -9.84 -17.92 4.16
N ASP A 46 -10.32 -19.02 4.74
CA ASP A 46 -11.71 -19.12 5.20
C ASP A 46 -12.04 -18.01 6.20
N CYS A 47 -11.14 -17.73 7.14
CA CYS A 47 -11.34 -16.62 8.09
C CYS A 47 -11.47 -15.26 7.38
N ILE A 48 -10.69 -15.00 6.33
CA ILE A 48 -10.79 -13.77 5.54
C ILE A 48 -12.14 -13.71 4.81
N ALA A 49 -12.56 -14.82 4.18
CA ALA A 49 -13.83 -14.92 3.48
C ALA A 49 -15.03 -14.67 4.43
N ASP A 50 -15.02 -15.31 5.59
CA ASP A 50 -16.03 -15.12 6.63
C ASP A 50 -16.14 -13.65 7.09
N LYS A 51 -15.00 -12.95 7.20
CA LYS A 51 -14.99 -11.52 7.56
C LYS A 51 -15.46 -10.64 6.41
N LEU A 52 -15.12 -10.96 5.17
CA LEU A 52 -15.62 -10.24 3.99
C LEU A 52 -17.15 -10.23 3.94
N ASP A 53 -17.78 -11.35 4.28
CA ASP A 53 -19.24 -11.47 4.25
C ASP A 53 -19.93 -10.71 5.39
N LYS A 54 -19.30 -10.66 6.57
CA LYS A 54 -19.86 -10.02 7.78
C LYS A 54 -19.65 -8.51 7.85
N LEU A 55 -18.58 -7.99 7.24
CA LEU A 55 -18.24 -6.56 7.30
C LEU A 55 -19.08 -5.72 6.34
N GLN A 56 -19.28 -4.46 6.71
CA GLN A 56 -19.74 -3.42 5.78
C GLN A 56 -18.77 -3.28 4.60
N VAL A 57 -19.28 -2.84 3.44
CA VAL A 57 -18.52 -2.85 2.18
C VAL A 57 -17.20 -2.06 2.23
N PRO A 58 -17.15 -0.84 2.79
CA PRO A 58 -15.94 -0.02 2.69
C PRO A 58 -14.72 -0.61 3.46
N PRO A 59 -14.85 -1.11 4.71
CA PRO A 59 -13.78 -1.83 5.40
C PRO A 59 -13.27 -3.09 4.72
N ARG A 60 -14.05 -3.74 3.82
CA ARG A 60 -13.60 -4.92 3.06
C ARG A 60 -12.35 -4.62 2.23
N LEU A 61 -12.13 -3.37 1.84
CA LEU A 61 -10.92 -2.94 1.15
C LEU A 61 -9.65 -3.22 1.96
N ASN A 62 -9.70 -3.11 3.29
CA ASN A 62 -8.54 -3.40 4.14
C ASN A 62 -8.17 -4.89 4.10
N LEU A 63 -9.16 -5.78 4.03
CA LEU A 63 -8.92 -7.22 3.84
C LEU A 63 -8.27 -7.51 2.48
N LEU A 64 -8.65 -6.78 1.43
CA LEU A 64 -8.00 -6.89 0.12
C LEU A 64 -6.52 -6.51 0.20
N PHE A 65 -6.16 -5.46 0.97
CA PHE A 65 -4.76 -5.10 1.16
C PHE A 65 -3.96 -6.15 1.91
N VAL A 66 -4.56 -6.85 2.87
CA VAL A 66 -3.93 -8.01 3.52
C VAL A 66 -3.67 -9.13 2.50
N VAL A 67 -4.66 -9.45 1.67
CA VAL A 67 -4.52 -10.47 0.61
C VAL A 67 -3.42 -10.07 -0.39
N ASP A 68 -3.38 -8.81 -0.82
CA ASP A 68 -2.33 -8.25 -1.67
C ASP A 68 -0.94 -8.40 -1.03
N ALA A 69 -0.80 -8.02 0.24
CA ALA A 69 0.46 -8.12 0.97
C ALA A 69 0.95 -9.57 1.10
N ILE A 70 0.05 -10.52 1.39
CA ILE A 70 0.36 -11.96 1.44
C ILE A 70 0.78 -12.46 0.05
N LEU A 71 0.09 -12.04 -1.01
CA LEU A 71 0.35 -12.49 -2.37
C LEU A 71 1.70 -11.97 -2.89
N ILE A 72 2.00 -10.68 -2.71
CA ILE A 72 3.29 -10.10 -3.11
C ILE A 72 4.45 -10.73 -2.34
N SER A 73 4.25 -10.99 -1.04
CA SER A 73 5.29 -11.57 -0.18
C SER A 73 5.50 -13.06 -0.45
N SER A 74 4.43 -13.80 -0.74
CA SER A 74 4.53 -15.22 -1.09
C SER A 74 5.21 -15.44 -2.43
N ASN A 75 5.04 -14.53 -3.41
CA ASN A 75 5.78 -14.60 -4.68
C ASN A 75 7.29 -14.39 -4.54
N ARG A 76 7.76 -13.88 -3.39
CA ARG A 76 9.18 -13.78 -3.03
C ARG A 76 9.70 -14.99 -2.24
N SER A 77 8.79 -15.81 -1.71
CA SER A 77 9.08 -17.02 -0.95
C SER A 77 8.95 -18.25 -1.87
N SER A 78 9.66 -19.34 -1.57
CA SER A 78 9.55 -20.60 -2.33
C SER A 78 8.23 -21.34 -2.10
N SER A 79 7.37 -20.87 -1.20
CA SER A 79 6.07 -21.49 -0.93
C SER A 79 4.98 -20.98 -1.88
N GLN A 80 4.68 -21.80 -2.88
CA GLN A 80 3.65 -21.53 -3.89
C GLN A 80 2.21 -21.65 -3.34
N THR A 81 2.03 -22.18 -2.11
CA THR A 81 0.74 -22.50 -1.50
C THR A 81 -0.22 -21.31 -1.46
N TRP A 82 0.23 -20.15 -0.95
CA TRP A 82 -0.63 -18.95 -0.87
C TRP A 82 -1.03 -18.41 -2.23
N ALA A 83 -0.08 -18.37 -3.17
CA ALA A 83 -0.34 -17.86 -4.51
C ALA A 83 -1.41 -18.71 -5.21
N ASP A 84 -1.33 -20.03 -5.11
CA ASP A 84 -2.26 -20.92 -5.78
C ASP A 84 -3.65 -20.95 -5.14
N LEU A 85 -3.73 -20.82 -3.81
CA LEU A 85 -5.00 -20.71 -3.10
C LEU A 85 -5.70 -19.37 -3.38
N ILE A 86 -4.96 -18.26 -3.28
CA ILE A 86 -5.52 -16.92 -3.56
C ILE A 86 -5.97 -16.81 -5.01
N LYS A 87 -5.21 -17.36 -5.98
CA LYS A 87 -5.59 -17.37 -7.41
C LYS A 87 -6.98 -17.95 -7.66
N LYS A 88 -7.38 -18.99 -6.92
CA LYS A 88 -8.70 -19.62 -7.06
C LYS A 88 -9.83 -18.69 -6.63
N ASN A 89 -9.61 -17.91 -5.57
CA ASN A 89 -10.66 -17.14 -4.91
C ASN A 89 -10.60 -15.63 -5.20
N ILE A 90 -9.53 -15.11 -5.83
CA ILE A 90 -9.29 -13.67 -5.96
C ILE A 90 -10.42 -12.92 -6.67
N VAL A 91 -11.02 -13.53 -7.69
CA VAL A 91 -12.13 -12.90 -8.43
C VAL A 91 -13.36 -12.76 -7.52
N ALA A 92 -13.63 -13.76 -6.67
CA ALA A 92 -14.71 -13.69 -5.69
C ALA A 92 -14.41 -12.67 -4.59
N THR A 93 -13.18 -12.65 -4.06
CA THR A 93 -12.72 -11.65 -3.09
C THR A 93 -12.89 -10.23 -3.61
N VAL A 94 -12.42 -9.94 -4.83
CA VAL A 94 -12.58 -8.62 -5.45
C VAL A 94 -14.06 -8.29 -5.61
N THR A 95 -14.88 -9.22 -6.10
CA THR A 95 -16.34 -9.01 -6.24
C THR A 95 -17.02 -8.70 -4.90
N ALA A 96 -16.58 -9.32 -3.80
CA ALA A 96 -17.10 -9.06 -2.46
C ALA A 96 -16.69 -7.68 -1.90
N VAL A 97 -15.51 -7.16 -2.30
CA VAL A 97 -15.00 -5.83 -1.91
C VAL A 97 -15.66 -4.71 -2.71
N ILE A 98 -16.01 -5.00 -3.96
CA ILE A 98 -16.76 -4.11 -4.85
C ILE A 98 -18.10 -4.76 -5.21
N PRO A 99 -19.09 -4.85 -4.31
CA PRO A 99 -20.46 -5.19 -4.69
C PRO A 99 -21.11 -4.03 -5.48
N GLU A 100 -22.26 -4.27 -6.13
CA GLU A 100 -23.02 -3.24 -6.88
C GLU A 100 -23.76 -2.29 -5.92
N THR A 101 -23.01 -1.62 -5.04
CA THR A 101 -23.53 -0.68 -4.05
C THR A 101 -22.65 0.58 -4.02
N PRO A 102 -23.19 1.73 -3.54
CA PRO A 102 -22.43 2.96 -3.31
C PRO A 102 -21.09 2.75 -2.56
N GLY A 103 -21.12 1.88 -1.53
CA GLY A 103 -19.92 1.53 -0.78
C GLY A 103 -18.88 0.79 -1.63
N GLY A 104 -19.31 -0.03 -2.58
CA GLY A 104 -18.43 -0.72 -3.52
C GLY A 104 -17.78 0.27 -4.51
N ASP A 105 -18.56 1.22 -5.02
CA ASP A 105 -18.05 2.24 -5.96
C ASP A 105 -16.96 3.10 -5.33
N SER A 106 -17.08 3.41 -4.03
CA SER A 106 -16.04 4.11 -3.28
C SER A 106 -14.69 3.37 -3.22
N ASN A 107 -14.70 2.04 -3.33
CA ASN A 107 -13.50 1.21 -3.29
C ASN A 107 -12.84 1.06 -4.67
N VAL A 108 -13.57 1.29 -5.76
CA VAL A 108 -13.10 1.05 -7.15
C VAL A 108 -11.75 1.72 -7.47
N PRO A 109 -11.49 2.99 -7.11
CA PRO A 109 -10.20 3.62 -7.43
C PRO A 109 -9.01 2.92 -6.76
N GLN A 110 -9.17 2.51 -5.51
CA GLN A 110 -8.14 1.82 -4.73
C GLN A 110 -7.93 0.39 -5.25
N VAL A 111 -9.01 -0.35 -5.52
CA VAL A 111 -8.94 -1.69 -6.13
C VAL A 111 -8.27 -1.64 -7.51
N ARG A 112 -8.54 -0.61 -8.31
CA ARG A 112 -7.88 -0.41 -9.61
C ARG A 112 -6.37 -0.23 -9.48
N LYS A 113 -5.90 0.50 -8.45
CA LYS A 113 -4.47 0.64 -8.16
C LYS A 113 -3.84 -0.71 -7.82
N VAL A 114 -4.49 -1.50 -6.97
CA VAL A 114 -4.04 -2.85 -6.58
C VAL A 114 -3.94 -3.78 -7.81
N VAL A 115 -4.99 -3.86 -8.63
CA VAL A 115 -5.00 -4.69 -9.85
C VAL A 115 -3.96 -4.23 -10.86
N SER A 116 -3.74 -2.92 -11.01
CA SER A 116 -2.67 -2.38 -11.86
C SER A 116 -1.28 -2.77 -11.34
N GLY A 117 -1.11 -2.83 -10.02
CA GLY A 117 0.10 -3.36 -9.38
C GLY A 117 0.33 -4.84 -9.69
N TRP A 118 -0.71 -5.68 -9.63
CA TRP A 118 -0.64 -7.09 -10.01
C TRP A 118 -0.29 -7.28 -11.49
N LYS A 119 -0.83 -6.43 -12.37
CA LYS A 119 -0.51 -6.43 -13.80
C LYS A 119 0.96 -6.15 -14.06
N ARG A 120 1.50 -5.11 -13.41
CA ARG A 120 2.91 -4.71 -13.56
C ARG A 120 3.86 -5.80 -13.06
N LYS A 121 3.51 -6.44 -11.95
CA LYS A 121 4.31 -7.51 -11.32
C LYS A 121 4.06 -8.90 -11.93
N SER A 122 3.19 -9.01 -12.95
CA SER A 122 2.79 -10.27 -13.59
C SER A 122 2.37 -11.37 -12.61
N VAL A 123 1.62 -11.00 -11.57
CA VAL A 123 1.26 -11.91 -10.47
C VAL A 123 0.26 -12.99 -10.91
N PHE A 124 -0.63 -12.63 -11.82
CA PHE A 124 -1.69 -13.49 -12.36
C PHE A 124 -1.53 -13.73 -13.85
N ASP A 125 -2.11 -14.82 -14.33
CA ASP A 125 -2.23 -15.12 -15.76
C ASP A 125 -3.16 -14.11 -16.46
N LYS A 126 -3.01 -14.03 -17.79
CA LYS A 126 -3.80 -13.11 -18.62
C LYS A 126 -5.31 -13.33 -18.47
N GLY A 127 -5.76 -14.58 -18.25
CA GLY A 127 -7.18 -14.91 -18.13
C GLY A 127 -7.83 -14.36 -16.86
N ILE A 128 -7.15 -14.47 -15.71
CA ILE A 128 -7.63 -13.85 -14.46
C ILE A 128 -7.60 -12.32 -14.57
N MET A 129 -6.53 -11.76 -15.15
CA MET A 129 -6.41 -10.31 -15.33
C MET A 129 -7.51 -9.72 -16.21
N GLU A 130 -7.87 -10.38 -17.31
CA GLU A 130 -8.99 -9.97 -18.16
C GLU A 130 -10.35 -9.99 -17.43
N LYS A 131 -10.58 -11.00 -16.58
CA LYS A 131 -11.79 -11.06 -15.74
C LYS A 131 -11.86 -9.88 -14.78
N LEU A 132 -10.75 -9.55 -14.11
CA LEU A 132 -10.66 -8.42 -13.18
C LEU A 132 -10.83 -7.08 -13.90
N ASP A 133 -10.17 -6.90 -15.05
CA ASP A 133 -10.29 -5.68 -15.87
C ASP A 133 -11.74 -5.50 -16.37
N LYS A 134 -12.43 -6.59 -16.75
CA LYS A 134 -13.86 -6.57 -17.12
C LYS A 134 -14.76 -6.18 -15.94
N LEU A 135 -14.47 -6.66 -14.73
CA LEU A 135 -15.21 -6.28 -13.52
C LEU A 135 -15.07 -4.79 -13.20
N LEU A 136 -13.86 -4.24 -13.34
CA LEU A 136 -13.56 -2.83 -13.08
C LEU A 136 -14.00 -1.89 -14.21
N GLY A 137 -14.06 -2.38 -15.46
CA GLY A 137 -14.49 -1.60 -16.62
C GLY A 137 -15.97 -1.26 -16.59
N LYS A 138 -16.81 -2.17 -16.10
CA LYS A 138 -18.27 -1.99 -15.93
C LYS A 138 -18.64 -0.86 -14.96
N ARG A 139 -17.70 -0.37 -14.15
CA ARG A 139 -17.94 0.50 -12.99
C ARG A 139 -17.30 1.88 -13.13
N SER A 140 -16.97 2.30 -14.34
CA SER A 140 -16.32 3.60 -14.64
C SER A 140 -17.25 4.82 -14.46
N GLY A 141 -18.49 4.64 -14.02
CA GLY A 141 -19.39 5.73 -13.64
C GLY A 141 -19.12 6.17 -12.20
N GLY A 142 -18.27 7.19 -12.02
CA GLY A 142 -18.03 7.80 -10.73
C GLY A 142 -19.30 8.46 -10.18
N ALA A 143 -20.05 7.72 -9.38
CA ALA A 143 -21.05 8.29 -8.48
C ALA A 143 -20.46 8.25 -7.08
N THR A 144 -19.87 9.37 -6.64
CA THR A 144 -19.67 9.68 -5.22
C THR A 144 -21.04 9.72 -4.57
N SER A 145 -21.55 8.55 -4.20
CA SER A 145 -22.82 8.41 -3.54
C SER A 145 -22.55 8.48 -2.03
N GLU A 146 -22.63 9.69 -1.50
CA GLU A 146 -22.56 10.04 -0.07
C GLU A 146 -23.68 9.39 0.79
N SER A 147 -24.49 8.50 0.22
CA SER A 147 -25.67 7.98 0.88
C SER A 147 -25.36 6.67 1.62
N GLY A 148 -25.06 6.79 2.91
CA GLY A 148 -25.20 5.69 3.87
C GLY A 148 -24.03 5.46 4.84
N MET A 149 -22.87 6.09 4.65
CA MET A 149 -21.76 5.97 5.60
C MET A 149 -21.91 7.00 6.72
N ARG A 150 -21.75 6.55 7.98
CA ARG A 150 -21.75 7.47 9.13
C ARG A 150 -20.61 8.46 8.97
N HIS A 151 -20.82 9.70 9.38
CA HIS A 151 -19.81 10.76 9.28
C HIS A 151 -18.48 10.36 9.95
N GLU A 152 -18.54 9.64 11.07
CA GLU A 152 -17.35 9.09 11.76
C GLU A 152 -16.55 8.11 10.91
N ASP A 153 -17.22 7.23 10.16
CA ASP A 153 -16.55 6.27 9.26
C ASP A 153 -15.87 6.99 8.09
N ILE A 154 -16.49 8.06 7.59
CA ILE A 154 -15.93 8.90 6.54
C ILE A 154 -14.67 9.60 7.04
N LEU A 155 -14.72 10.24 8.22
CA LEU A 155 -13.57 10.92 8.82
C LEU A 155 -12.42 9.94 9.08
N LYS A 156 -12.73 8.75 9.63
CA LYS A 156 -11.73 7.70 9.85
C LYS A 156 -11.07 7.29 8.54
N ARG A 157 -11.84 7.12 7.47
CA ARG A 157 -11.30 6.78 6.15
C ARG A 157 -10.42 7.88 5.58
N ILE A 158 -10.82 9.14 5.72
CA ILE A 158 -10.02 10.30 5.28
C ILE A 158 -8.69 10.31 6.03
N GLU A 159 -8.71 10.10 7.35
CA GLU A 159 -7.48 10.10 8.15
C GLU A 159 -6.59 8.90 7.81
N GLU A 160 -7.16 7.72 7.56
CA GLU A 160 -6.42 6.55 7.10
C GLU A 160 -5.75 6.79 5.73
N ASP A 161 -6.47 7.37 4.76
CA ASP A 161 -5.91 7.71 3.44
C ASP A 161 -4.84 8.80 3.56
N ARG A 162 -5.03 9.78 4.44
CA ARG A 162 -4.05 10.83 4.74
C ARG A 162 -2.77 10.25 5.33
N GLU A 163 -2.88 9.38 6.32
CA GLU A 163 -1.73 8.72 6.94
C GLU A 163 -1.00 7.76 5.98
N ARG A 164 -1.73 7.08 5.08
CA ARG A 164 -1.11 6.30 3.99
C ARG A 164 -0.29 7.19 3.06
N HIS A 165 -0.86 8.30 2.59
CA HIS A 165 -0.16 9.23 1.71
C HIS A 165 1.07 9.85 2.39
N LYS A 166 0.95 10.18 3.68
CA LYS A 166 2.05 10.70 4.48
C LYS A 166 3.20 9.69 4.55
N ARG A 167 2.94 8.44 4.96
CA ARG A 167 3.98 7.39 4.99
C ARG A 167 4.60 7.11 3.63
N HIS A 168 3.81 7.11 2.56
CA HIS A 168 4.36 6.90 1.23
C HIS A 168 5.37 8.01 0.86
N LYS A 169 5.08 9.27 1.21
CA LYS A 169 6.04 10.37 1.02
C LYS A 169 7.27 10.25 1.93
N GLU A 170 7.11 9.72 3.13
CA GLU A 170 8.24 9.44 4.05
C GLU A 170 9.14 8.32 3.53
N ASP A 171 8.61 7.33 2.82
CA ASP A 171 9.36 6.20 2.27
C ASP A 171 10.15 6.57 1.00
N VAL A 172 9.66 7.53 0.20
CA VAL A 172 10.24 7.92 -1.10
C VAL A 172 11.71 8.36 -1.00
N TRP A 173 12.13 8.95 0.13
CA TRP A 173 13.50 9.43 0.30
C TRP A 173 14.43 8.44 1.02
N ILE A 174 13.93 7.28 1.48
CA ILE A 174 14.73 6.29 2.20
C ILE A 174 15.59 5.48 1.22
N ARG A 175 16.90 5.42 1.47
CA ARG A 175 17.85 4.57 0.73
C ARG A 175 18.27 3.34 1.55
N PRO A 176 18.36 2.13 0.96
CA PRO A 176 18.81 0.93 1.67
C PRO A 176 20.29 1.02 2.10
N ALA A 177 20.60 0.60 3.33
CA ALA A 177 21.97 0.68 3.90
C ALA A 177 23.04 -0.18 3.20
N GLY A 178 22.66 -1.06 2.26
CA GLY A 178 23.56 -1.92 1.48
C GLY A 178 23.55 -1.62 -0.02
N GLU A 179 23.00 -0.47 -0.41
CA GLU A 179 22.93 -0.06 -1.81
C GLU A 179 24.32 0.32 -2.36
N VAL A 180 24.60 -0.07 -3.60
CA VAL A 180 25.83 0.33 -4.30
C VAL A 180 25.73 1.82 -4.63
N PRO A 181 26.74 2.66 -4.36
CA PRO A 181 26.68 4.11 -4.60
C PRO A 181 26.26 4.51 -6.03
N GLU A 182 26.57 3.68 -7.02
CA GLU A 182 26.17 3.88 -8.42
C GLU A 182 24.65 3.93 -8.62
N ASN A 183 23.87 3.21 -7.81
CA ASN A 183 22.41 3.23 -7.89
C ASN A 183 21.81 4.56 -7.41
N GLU A 184 22.51 5.29 -6.53
CA GLU A 184 22.11 6.64 -6.15
C GLU A 184 22.28 7.59 -7.33
N LEU A 185 23.45 7.53 -7.96
CA LEU A 185 23.77 8.35 -9.13
C LEU A 185 22.80 8.09 -10.29
N GLU A 186 22.53 6.82 -10.61
CA GLU A 186 21.63 6.46 -11.72
C GLU A 186 20.20 6.97 -11.46
N LEU A 187 19.70 6.84 -10.23
CA LEU A 187 18.37 7.37 -9.89
C LEU A 187 18.29 8.88 -10.07
N TYR A 188 19.31 9.62 -9.63
CA TYR A 188 19.38 11.06 -9.83
C TYR A 188 19.48 11.40 -11.32
N TRP A 189 20.26 10.66 -12.09
CA TRP A 189 20.40 10.86 -13.54
C TRP A 189 19.07 10.71 -14.28
N GLU A 190 18.24 9.74 -13.88
CA GLU A 190 16.92 9.51 -14.49
C GLU A 190 15.83 10.48 -14.00
N THR A 191 15.94 10.97 -12.76
CA THR A 191 14.84 11.70 -12.07
C THR A 191 15.09 13.20 -11.96
N ALA A 192 16.34 13.65 -12.08
CA ALA A 192 16.66 15.07 -12.01
C ALA A 192 15.90 15.84 -13.09
N SER A 193 15.27 16.94 -12.68
CA SER A 193 14.70 17.90 -13.62
C SER A 193 15.80 18.70 -14.31
N ASP A 194 15.51 19.18 -15.51
CA ASP A 194 16.36 20.17 -16.17
C ASP A 194 16.50 21.43 -15.31
N PHE A 195 17.66 22.08 -15.46
CA PHE A 195 17.95 23.34 -14.81
C PHE A 195 16.93 24.41 -15.21
N ASN A 196 16.35 25.07 -14.21
CA ASN A 196 15.27 26.04 -14.38
C ASN A 196 15.53 27.33 -13.58
N ASP A 197 14.61 28.29 -13.71
CA ASP A 197 14.73 29.60 -13.09
C ASP A 197 14.76 29.55 -11.54
N ALA A 198 14.10 28.57 -10.92
CA ALA A 198 14.12 28.41 -9.47
C ALA A 198 15.50 27.97 -8.97
N ASP A 199 16.16 27.07 -9.71
CA ASP A 199 17.53 26.64 -9.40
C ASP A 199 18.51 27.82 -9.50
N TRP A 200 18.34 28.67 -10.52
CA TRP A 200 19.14 29.89 -10.66
C TRP A 200 18.94 30.87 -9.50
N GLN A 201 17.70 31.03 -9.04
CA GLN A 201 17.39 31.87 -7.88
C GLN A 201 18.04 31.33 -6.61
N GLU A 202 17.93 30.03 -6.36
CA GLU A 202 18.54 29.37 -5.19
C GLU A 202 20.06 29.57 -5.17
N ILE A 203 20.74 29.29 -6.29
CA ILE A 203 22.20 29.47 -6.42
C ILE A 203 22.61 30.93 -6.23
N THR A 204 21.81 31.87 -6.74
CA THR A 204 22.13 33.31 -6.62
C THR A 204 22.04 33.74 -5.16
N VAL A 205 20.99 33.33 -4.45
CA VAL A 205 20.78 33.65 -3.03
C VAL A 205 21.91 33.05 -2.17
N GLU A 206 22.23 31.77 -2.35
CA GLU A 206 23.34 31.14 -1.61
C GLU A 206 24.68 31.84 -1.84
N ASN A 207 24.96 32.24 -3.08
CA ASN A 207 26.19 32.98 -3.39
C ASN A 207 26.22 34.35 -2.71
N GLU A 208 25.10 35.08 -2.69
CA GLU A 208 25.01 36.37 -2.01
C GLU A 208 25.25 36.23 -0.50
N GLU A 209 24.64 35.22 0.13
CA GLU A 209 24.86 34.90 1.55
C GLU A 209 26.33 34.57 1.83
N TYR A 210 26.93 33.70 1.00
CA TYR A 210 28.34 33.33 1.13
C TYR A 210 29.29 34.54 1.03
N GLN A 211 29.02 35.46 0.09
CA GLN A 211 29.84 36.68 -0.05
C GLN A 211 29.72 37.58 1.19
N GLN A 212 28.52 37.71 1.76
CA GLN A 212 28.29 38.48 2.98
C GLN A 212 29.04 37.86 4.17
N GLU A 213 28.93 36.54 4.36
CA GLU A 213 29.65 35.81 5.41
C GLU A 213 31.16 36.00 5.31
N ARG A 214 31.71 35.91 4.08
CA ARG A 214 33.13 36.14 3.84
C ARG A 214 33.57 37.56 4.19
N GLN A 215 32.78 38.56 3.80
CA GLN A 215 33.07 39.96 4.12
C GLN A 215 33.07 40.19 5.63
N LEU A 216 32.07 39.64 6.33
CA LEU A 216 31.99 39.71 7.79
C LEU A 216 33.18 39.03 8.46
N ALA A 217 33.54 37.82 8.01
CA ALA A 217 34.69 37.08 8.54
C ALA A 217 36.00 37.85 8.34
N GLU A 218 36.18 38.52 7.20
CA GLU A 218 37.35 39.34 6.94
C GLU A 218 37.40 40.60 7.80
N ILE A 219 36.27 41.27 8.03
CA ILE A 219 36.17 42.40 8.96
C ILE A 219 36.54 41.96 10.38
N VAL A 220 36.00 40.85 10.87
CA VAL A 220 36.31 40.30 12.19
C VAL A 220 37.80 40.00 12.31
N ARG A 221 38.39 39.34 11.30
CA ARG A 221 39.83 39.01 11.27
C ARG A 221 40.73 40.24 11.30
N ARG A 222 40.32 41.35 10.67
CA ARG A 222 41.06 42.61 10.66
C ARG A 222 40.88 43.42 11.96
N SER A 223 39.86 43.11 12.75
CA SER A 223 39.56 43.78 14.03
C SER A 223 40.18 43.10 15.26
N MET A 224 40.77 41.91 15.09
CA MET A 224 41.60 41.21 16.07
C MET A 224 43.08 41.52 15.85
#